data_AF-A0A7H4M0J2-F1
#
_entry.id   AF-A0A7H4M0J2-F1
#
_cell.length_a   1.000
_cell.length_b   1.000
_cell.length_c   1.000
_cell.angle_alpha   90.00
_cell.angle_beta   90.00
_cell.angle_gamma   90.00
#
_symmetry.space_group_name_H-M   'P 1'
#
loop_
_entity.id
_entity.type
_entity.pdbx_description
1 polymer ?
#
loop_
_entity_poly.entity_id
_entity_poly.type
_entity_poly.pdbx_seq_one_letter_code
_entity_poly.pdbx_strand_id
1 'polypeptide(L)'
;MSMKNVGDLMKRLQKMMPAHVEPAFKTGEELLAWQKEQGKLRSEALERENRAMKMQRTFNRSGIRPLHQNCSLDNYRVECEGQMIALSRARQYVEEFDGNIASFIFSGKPGTGKNHLAAAICNELLLRGKSVLIITVADIMSAMKDTFGNRETSEEQLLTDLSKVDLLVD
;
A
#
# COMPACT_ATOMS: atom_id res chain seq x y z
N MET A 1 31.91 -10.35 52.50
CA MET A 1 30.64 -10.27 51.73
C MET A 1 30.42 -11.61 51.05
N SER A 2 29.45 -12.41 51.50
CA SER A 2 29.21 -13.75 50.94
C SER A 2 28.63 -13.61 49.53
N MET A 3 29.36 -14.12 48.53
CA MET A 3 28.88 -14.22 47.14
C MET A 3 27.68 -15.17 47.14
N LYS A 4 26.49 -14.65 46.84
CA LYS A 4 25.27 -15.45 46.72
C LYS A 4 25.46 -16.45 45.57
N ASN A 5 25.31 -17.73 45.88
CA ASN A 5 25.32 -18.80 44.87
C ASN A 5 24.01 -18.75 44.06
N VAL A 6 24.06 -19.14 42.78
CA VAL A 6 22.92 -19.21 41.85
C VAL A 6 21.72 -19.94 42.48
N GLY A 7 21.99 -21.00 43.27
CA GLY A 7 20.94 -21.75 43.97
C GLY A 7 20.13 -20.92 44.98
N ASP A 8 20.78 -20.02 45.75
CA ASP A 8 20.09 -19.16 46.72
C ASP A 8 19.27 -18.07 46.04
N LEU A 9 19.74 -17.59 44.89
CA LEU A 9 19.02 -16.62 44.06
C LEU A 9 17.75 -17.25 43.48
N MET A 10 17.86 -18.45 42.90
CA MET A 10 16.72 -19.16 42.30
C MET A 10 15.66 -19.56 43.32
N LYS A 11 16.06 -20.00 44.53
CA LYS A 11 15.11 -20.30 45.63
C LYS A 11 14.32 -19.06 46.06
N ARG A 12 14.95 -17.88 46.08
CA ARG A 12 14.27 -16.61 46.38
C ARG A 12 13.28 -16.24 45.28
N LEU A 13 13.65 -16.43 44.02
CA LEU A 13 12.79 -16.17 42.87
C LEU A 13 11.55 -17.07 42.88
N GLN A 14 11.71 -18.37 43.16
CA GLN A 14 10.60 -19.33 43.28
C GLN A 14 9.61 -18.98 44.40
N LYS A 15 10.06 -18.40 45.53
CA LYS A 15 9.17 -17.93 46.60
C LYS A 15 8.29 -16.74 46.19
N MET A 16 8.72 -15.97 45.18
CA MET A 16 7.98 -14.81 44.66
C MET A 16 7.07 -15.17 43.48
N MET A 17 7.31 -16.32 42.82
CA MET A 17 6.53 -16.78 41.67
C MET A 17 5.35 -17.66 42.12
N PRO A 18 4.28 -17.77 41.31
CA PRO A 18 3.21 -18.73 41.57
C PRO A 18 3.73 -20.17 41.57
N ALA A 19 3.14 -21.03 42.41
CA ALA A 19 3.67 -22.36 42.73
C ALA A 19 3.77 -23.35 41.55
N HIS A 20 3.08 -23.10 40.44
CA HIS A 20 3.05 -23.97 39.25
C HIS A 20 3.91 -23.44 38.09
N VAL A 21 4.66 -22.35 38.29
CA VAL A 21 5.42 -21.75 37.20
C VAL A 21 6.80 -22.39 37.10
N GLU A 22 7.04 -23.03 35.97
CA GLU A 22 8.33 -23.60 35.60
C GLU A 22 9.06 -22.73 34.57
N PRO A 23 10.40 -22.81 34.46
CA PRO A 23 11.13 -22.16 33.39
C PRO A 23 10.60 -22.62 32.02
N ALA A 24 10.29 -21.65 31.15
CA ALA A 24 9.79 -21.93 29.80
C ALA A 24 10.79 -22.70 28.92
N PHE A 25 12.09 -22.64 29.26
CA PHE A 25 13.17 -23.29 28.53
C PHE A 25 14.16 -23.91 29.53
N LYS A 26 14.69 -25.09 29.20
CA LYS A 26 15.67 -25.82 30.01
C LYS A 26 17.09 -25.68 29.46
N THR A 27 17.23 -25.32 28.19
CA THR A 27 18.52 -25.12 27.52
C THR A 27 18.58 -23.79 26.77
N GLY A 28 19.79 -23.29 26.51
CA GLY A 28 19.99 -22.10 25.68
C GLY A 28 19.60 -22.32 24.22
N GLU A 29 19.69 -23.56 23.73
CA GLU A 29 19.31 -23.93 22.36
C GLU A 29 17.79 -23.83 22.15
N GLU A 30 17.01 -24.33 23.12
CA GLU A 30 15.54 -24.19 23.13
C GLU A 30 15.12 -22.71 23.11
N LEU A 31 15.76 -21.88 23.93
CA LEU A 31 15.49 -20.44 23.99
C LEU A 31 15.80 -19.75 22.64
N LEU A 32 16.94 -20.07 22.02
CA LEU A 32 17.33 -19.50 20.73
C LEU A 32 16.39 -19.91 19.61
N ALA A 33 15.98 -21.18 19.56
CA ALA A 33 15.02 -21.68 18.59
C ALA A 33 13.68 -20.95 18.70
N TRP A 34 13.16 -20.81 19.93
CA TRP A 34 11.92 -20.07 20.17
C TRP A 34 12.04 -18.60 19.80
N GLN A 35 13.14 -17.92 20.16
CA GLN A 35 13.36 -16.52 19.80
C GLN A 35 13.39 -16.30 18.28
N LYS A 36 14.01 -17.22 17.53
CA LYS A 36 14.06 -17.17 16.07
C LYS A 36 12.68 -17.33 15.45
N GLU A 37 11.88 -18.28 15.96
CA GLU A 37 10.51 -18.51 15.48
C GLU A 37 9.60 -17.30 15.77
N GLN A 38 9.63 -16.78 17.01
CA GLN A 38 8.87 -15.58 17.36
C GLN A 38 9.32 -14.35 16.57
N GLY A 39 10.64 -14.22 16.32
CA GLY A 39 11.20 -13.17 15.48
C GLY A 39 10.66 -13.22 14.05
N LYS A 40 10.56 -14.42 13.47
CA LYS A 40 9.97 -14.63 12.14
C LYS A 40 8.49 -14.22 12.11
N LEU A 41 7.69 -14.72 13.04
CA LEU A 41 6.26 -14.38 13.12
C LEU A 41 6.03 -12.87 13.28
N ARG A 42 6.82 -12.22 14.13
CA ARG A 42 6.76 -10.76 14.33
C ARG A 42 7.19 -10.00 13.09
N SER A 43 8.24 -10.44 12.40
CA SER A 43 8.70 -9.83 11.14
C SER A 43 7.61 -9.89 10.08
N GLU A 44 6.98 -11.04 9.88
CA GLU A 44 5.89 -11.21 8.91
C GLU A 44 4.66 -10.34 9.23
N ALA A 45 4.33 -10.18 10.52
CA ALA A 45 3.25 -9.29 10.95
C ALA A 45 3.59 -7.82 10.68
N LEU A 46 4.82 -7.40 10.99
CA LEU A 46 5.30 -6.04 10.78
C LEU A 46 5.39 -5.71 9.28
N GLU A 47 5.82 -6.66 8.44
CA GLU A 47 5.78 -6.52 6.99
C GLU A 47 4.35 -6.38 6.44
N ARG A 48 3.37 -7.10 7.00
CA ARG A 48 1.96 -6.92 6.64
C ARG A 48 1.45 -5.53 7.03
N GLU A 49 1.76 -5.08 8.23
CA GLU A 49 1.36 -3.76 8.73
C GLU A 49 2.01 -2.62 7.92
N ASN A 50 3.31 -2.73 7.64
CA ASN A 50 4.02 -1.80 6.79
C ASN A 50 3.46 -1.76 5.38
N ARG A 51 3.09 -2.90 4.79
CA ARG A 51 2.42 -2.96 3.48
C ARG A 51 1.07 -2.26 3.52
N ALA A 52 0.26 -2.49 4.55
CA ALA A 52 -1.05 -1.84 4.70
C ALA A 52 -0.89 -0.32 4.90
N MET A 53 0.03 0.12 5.76
CA MET A 53 0.32 1.55 5.96
C MET A 53 0.84 2.21 4.68
N LYS A 54 1.74 1.54 3.95
CA LYS A 54 2.23 2.04 2.66
C LYS A 54 1.09 2.14 1.66
N MET A 55 0.26 1.11 1.54
CA MET A 55 -0.91 1.10 0.66
C MET A 55 -1.86 2.26 1.00
N GLN A 56 -2.22 2.48 2.27
CA GLN A 56 -3.07 3.59 2.68
C GLN A 56 -2.46 4.96 2.34
N ARG A 57 -1.15 5.13 2.54
CA ARG A 57 -0.45 6.38 2.19
C ARG A 57 -0.42 6.60 0.68
N THR A 58 -0.11 5.58 -0.10
CA THR A 58 -0.12 5.65 -1.57
C THR A 58 -1.52 5.95 -2.07
N PHE A 59 -2.54 5.31 -1.49
CA PHE A 59 -3.93 5.52 -1.84
C PHE A 59 -4.38 6.96 -1.57
N ASN A 60 -4.06 7.52 -0.40
CA ASN A 60 -4.37 8.91 -0.08
C ASN A 60 -3.64 9.91 -1.00
N ARG A 61 -2.49 9.54 -1.55
CA ARG A 61 -1.70 10.36 -2.50
C ARG A 61 -2.08 10.12 -3.97
N SER A 62 -2.83 9.08 -4.27
CA SER A 62 -3.20 8.70 -5.64
C SER A 62 -4.19 9.65 -6.30
N GLY A 63 -4.74 10.62 -5.56
CA GLY A 63 -5.78 11.53 -6.07
C GLY A 63 -7.13 10.86 -6.37
N ILE A 64 -7.27 9.55 -6.09
CA ILE A 64 -8.56 8.85 -6.10
C ILE A 64 -9.46 9.47 -5.01
N ARG A 65 -10.41 10.29 -5.45
CA ARG A 65 -11.36 10.96 -4.56
C ARG A 65 -12.20 9.94 -3.77
N PRO A 66 -12.65 10.26 -2.55
CA PRO A 66 -13.52 9.40 -1.74
C PRO A 66 -14.67 8.74 -2.49
N LEU A 67 -15.28 9.48 -3.43
CA LEU A 67 -16.35 9.00 -4.29
C LEU A 67 -15.99 7.77 -5.15
N HIS A 68 -14.72 7.64 -5.57
CA HIS A 68 -14.26 6.58 -6.48
C HIS A 68 -13.40 5.52 -5.79
N GLN A 69 -13.21 5.59 -4.47
CA GLN A 69 -12.32 4.68 -3.75
C GLN A 69 -12.79 3.22 -3.83
N ASN A 70 -14.10 3.01 -3.88
CA ASN A 70 -14.71 1.69 -3.94
C ASN A 70 -15.06 1.26 -5.38
N CYS A 71 -14.59 1.97 -6.41
CA CYS A 71 -14.78 1.55 -7.80
C CYS A 71 -13.87 0.36 -8.12
N SER A 72 -14.43 -0.70 -8.69
CA SER A 72 -13.70 -1.86 -9.20
C SER A 72 -14.22 -2.24 -10.58
N LEU A 73 -13.48 -3.10 -11.29
CA LEU A 73 -13.92 -3.63 -12.58
C LEU A 73 -15.14 -4.56 -12.40
N ASP A 74 -15.33 -5.14 -11.22
CA ASP A 74 -16.42 -6.06 -10.92
C ASP A 74 -17.73 -5.35 -10.58
N ASN A 75 -17.68 -4.14 -10.02
CA ASN A 75 -18.88 -3.37 -9.71
C ASN A 75 -19.26 -2.33 -10.79
N TYR A 76 -18.59 -2.38 -11.95
CA TYR A 76 -18.97 -1.59 -13.12
C TYR A 76 -20.18 -2.23 -13.83
N ARG A 77 -21.31 -1.53 -13.85
CA ARG A 77 -22.54 -2.01 -14.50
C ARG A 77 -22.50 -1.71 -16.00
N VAL A 78 -22.73 -2.75 -16.79
CA VAL A 78 -22.78 -2.68 -18.25
C VAL A 78 -24.24 -2.59 -18.70
N GLU A 79 -24.58 -1.51 -19.39
CA GLU A 79 -25.91 -1.21 -19.93
C GLU A 79 -25.92 -1.21 -21.47
N CYS A 80 -24.75 -1.11 -22.11
CA CYS A 80 -24.62 -1.16 -23.56
C CYS A 80 -23.33 -1.86 -24.01
N GLU A 81 -23.28 -2.21 -25.31
CA GLU A 81 -22.13 -2.89 -25.92
C GLU A 81 -20.82 -2.10 -25.77
N GLY A 82 -20.87 -0.77 -25.93
CA GLY A 82 -19.69 0.08 -25.76
C GLY A 82 -19.07 -0.01 -24.36
N GLN A 83 -19.91 -0.13 -23.33
CA GLN A 83 -19.45 -0.32 -21.94
C GLN A 83 -18.87 -1.72 -21.71
N MET A 84 -19.43 -2.74 -22.37
CA MET A 84 -18.88 -4.11 -22.34
C MET A 84 -17.47 -4.14 -22.92
N ILE A 85 -17.28 -3.49 -24.07
CA ILE A 85 -15.98 -3.39 -24.73
C ILE A 85 -15.00 -2.61 -23.84
N ALA A 86 -15.41 -1.45 -23.30
CA ALA A 86 -14.56 -0.65 -22.43
C ALA A 86 -14.12 -1.42 -21.18
N LEU A 87 -15.03 -2.16 -20.53
CA LEU A 87 -14.71 -3.01 -19.38
C LEU A 87 -13.73 -4.13 -19.75
N SER A 88 -13.96 -4.83 -20.87
CA SER A 88 -13.07 -5.88 -21.34
C SER A 88 -11.66 -5.36 -21.64
N ARG A 89 -11.56 -4.18 -22.28
CA ARG A 89 -10.26 -3.54 -22.57
C ARG A 89 -9.57 -3.06 -21.30
N ALA A 90 -10.31 -2.56 -20.32
CA ALA A 90 -9.76 -2.19 -19.01
C ALA A 90 -9.18 -3.40 -18.27
N ARG A 91 -9.86 -4.55 -18.29
CA ARG A 91 -9.33 -5.80 -17.71
C ARG A 91 -8.04 -6.23 -18.40
N GLN A 92 -8.04 -6.27 -19.73
CA GLN A 92 -6.86 -6.61 -20.51
C GLN A 92 -5.69 -5.65 -20.22
N TYR A 93 -5.96 -4.34 -20.15
CA TYR A 93 -4.95 -3.32 -19.84
C TYR A 93 -4.28 -3.57 -18.48
N VAL A 94 -5.06 -3.91 -17.46
CA VAL A 94 -4.53 -4.20 -16.12
C VAL A 94 -3.72 -5.51 -16.12
N GLU A 95 -4.19 -6.54 -16.82
CA GLU A 95 -3.48 -7.82 -16.94
C GLU A 95 -2.13 -7.69 -17.66
N GLU A 96 -2.08 -6.90 -18.73
CA GLU A 96 -0.91 -6.69 -19.58
C GLU A 96 -0.10 -5.43 -19.20
N PHE A 97 -0.31 -4.88 -18.01
CA PHE A 97 0.31 -3.62 -17.61
C PHE A 97 1.84 -3.71 -17.46
N ASP A 98 2.34 -4.80 -16.90
CA ASP A 98 3.76 -4.97 -16.60
C ASP A 98 4.60 -5.18 -17.86
N GLY A 99 5.61 -4.32 -18.05
CA GLY A 99 6.54 -4.41 -19.19
C GLY A 99 5.96 -3.92 -20.52
N ASN A 100 4.80 -3.28 -20.49
CA ASN A 100 4.11 -2.79 -21.68
C ASN A 100 4.18 -1.26 -21.77
N ILE A 101 4.18 -0.74 -23.01
CA ILE A 101 4.11 0.69 -23.30
C ILE A 101 2.73 0.94 -23.89
N ALA A 102 1.73 0.96 -23.01
CA ALA A 102 0.33 1.16 -23.37
C ALA A 102 -0.27 2.35 -22.60
N SER A 103 -0.83 3.29 -23.35
CA SER A 103 -1.65 4.40 -22.83
C SER A 103 -3.09 4.24 -23.31
N PHE A 104 -4.04 4.84 -22.60
CA PHE A 104 -5.45 4.80 -22.99
C PHE A 104 -6.08 6.19 -22.93
N ILE A 105 -7.16 6.36 -23.71
CA ILE A 105 -8.04 7.51 -23.62
C ILE A 105 -9.47 6.98 -23.56
N PHE A 106 -10.22 7.35 -22.53
CA PHE A 106 -11.66 7.11 -22.49
C PHE A 106 -12.41 8.29 -23.10
N SER A 107 -13.13 8.04 -24.19
CA SER A 107 -14.01 9.02 -24.82
C SER A 107 -15.48 8.65 -24.61
N GLY A 108 -16.32 9.66 -24.36
CA GLY A 108 -17.76 9.47 -24.19
C GLY A 108 -18.42 10.59 -23.39
N LYS A 109 -19.74 10.59 -23.37
CA LYS A 109 -20.55 11.59 -22.64
C LYS A 109 -20.27 11.54 -21.12
N PRO A 110 -20.52 12.62 -20.37
CA PRO A 110 -20.54 12.57 -18.90
C PRO A 110 -21.50 11.48 -18.39
N GLY A 111 -21.20 10.91 -17.23
CA GLY A 111 -22.05 9.87 -16.61
C GLY A 111 -21.88 8.45 -17.15
N THR A 112 -21.04 8.21 -18.17
CA THR A 112 -20.80 6.86 -18.73
C THR A 112 -19.82 5.99 -17.93
N GLY A 113 -19.33 6.50 -16.79
CA GLY A 113 -18.43 5.76 -15.90
C GLY A 113 -16.96 5.72 -16.32
N LYS A 114 -16.47 6.69 -17.11
CA LYS A 114 -15.04 6.81 -17.46
C LYS A 114 -14.15 6.88 -16.21
N ASN A 115 -14.51 7.76 -15.27
CA ASN A 115 -13.77 7.92 -14.01
C ASN A 115 -13.88 6.68 -13.12
N HIS A 116 -14.98 5.92 -13.22
CA HIS A 116 -15.13 4.65 -12.53
C HIS A 116 -14.11 3.64 -13.06
N LEU A 117 -14.04 3.46 -14.38
CA LEU A 117 -13.08 2.53 -14.98
C LEU A 117 -11.63 2.96 -14.72
N ALA A 118 -11.32 4.25 -14.81
CA ALA A 118 -10.00 4.77 -14.46
C ALA A 118 -9.64 4.48 -13.00
N ALA A 119 -10.53 4.78 -12.05
CA ALA A 119 -10.32 4.48 -10.64
C ALA A 119 -10.21 2.97 -10.37
N ALA A 120 -10.99 2.14 -11.05
CA ALA A 120 -10.92 0.70 -10.96
C ALA A 120 -9.55 0.15 -11.42
N ILE A 121 -9.04 0.64 -12.57
CA ILE A 121 -7.69 0.31 -13.06
C ILE A 121 -6.65 0.74 -12.01
N CYS A 122 -6.71 1.99 -11.54
CA CYS A 122 -5.79 2.50 -10.53
C CYS A 122 -5.82 1.69 -9.22
N ASN A 123 -6.99 1.28 -8.75
CA ASN A 123 -7.15 0.45 -7.57
C ASN A 123 -6.49 -0.92 -7.74
N GLU A 124 -6.70 -1.60 -8.87
CA GLU A 124 -6.03 -2.87 -9.18
C GLU A 124 -4.51 -2.72 -9.22
N LEU A 125 -4.00 -1.64 -9.82
CA LEU A 125 -2.56 -1.37 -9.89
C LEU A 125 -1.96 -1.03 -8.52
N LEU A 126 -2.69 -0.30 -7.66
CA LEU A 126 -2.29 -0.06 -6.27
C LEU A 126 -2.17 -1.37 -5.49
N LEU A 127 -3.09 -2.32 -5.69
CA LEU A 127 -3.03 -3.65 -5.09
C LEU A 127 -1.81 -4.45 -5.58
N ARG A 128 -1.39 -4.23 -6.83
CA ARG A 128 -0.15 -4.79 -7.42
C ARG A 128 1.12 -4.04 -6.99
N GLY A 129 1.01 -3.03 -6.12
CA GLY A 129 2.13 -2.27 -5.59
C GLY A 129 2.68 -1.20 -6.53
N LYS A 130 1.94 -0.84 -7.58
CA LYS A 130 2.27 0.25 -8.49
C LYS A 130 1.90 1.61 -7.90
N SER A 131 2.59 2.64 -8.35
CA SER A 131 2.28 4.04 -8.10
C SER A 131 1.32 4.56 -9.15
N VAL A 132 0.20 5.14 -8.71
CA VAL A 132 -0.81 5.71 -9.61
C VAL A 132 -1.19 7.11 -9.15
N LEU A 133 -1.58 7.97 -10.10
CA LEU A 133 -2.07 9.30 -9.82
C LEU A 133 -3.24 9.64 -10.75
N ILE A 134 -4.39 9.95 -10.16
CA ILE A 134 -5.52 10.60 -10.81
C ILE A 134 -5.52 12.05 -10.39
N ILE A 135 -5.34 12.95 -11.35
CA ILE A 135 -5.30 14.38 -11.10
C ILE A 135 -6.16 15.07 -12.15
N THR A 136 -6.57 16.32 -11.96
CA THR A 136 -7.17 17.07 -13.07
C THR A 136 -6.11 17.97 -13.71
N VAL A 137 -6.26 18.27 -15.00
CA VAL A 137 -5.43 19.29 -15.66
C VAL A 137 -5.45 20.62 -14.89
N ALA A 138 -6.58 21.00 -14.29
CA ALA A 138 -6.69 22.21 -13.47
C ALA A 138 -5.80 22.15 -12.22
N ASP A 139 -5.75 21.00 -11.55
CA ASP A 139 -4.91 20.78 -10.37
C ASP A 139 -3.42 20.77 -10.75
N ILE A 140 -3.05 20.15 -11.88
CA ILE A 140 -1.67 20.21 -12.43
C ILE A 140 -1.26 21.68 -12.66
N MET A 141 -2.10 22.44 -13.36
CA MET A 141 -1.82 23.85 -13.66
C MET A 141 -1.78 24.71 -12.40
N SER A 142 -2.57 24.38 -11.37
CA SER A 142 -2.50 25.06 -10.07
C SER A 142 -1.16 24.78 -9.39
N ALA A 143 -0.77 23.52 -9.28
CA ALA A 143 0.50 23.12 -8.68
C ALA A 143 1.70 23.75 -9.40
N MET A 144 1.63 23.82 -10.74
CA MET A 144 2.67 24.46 -11.55
C MET A 144 2.78 25.95 -11.26
N LYS A 145 1.67 26.68 -11.16
CA LYS A 145 1.68 28.11 -10.78
C LYS A 145 2.22 28.34 -9.37
N ASP A 146 1.92 27.44 -8.44
CA ASP A 146 2.38 27.55 -7.05
C ASP A 146 3.92 27.46 -6.94
N THR A 147 4.59 26.73 -7.86
CA THR A 147 6.06 26.68 -7.92
C THR A 147 6.71 28.04 -8.21
N PHE A 148 5.99 29.00 -8.82
CA PHE A 148 6.55 30.33 -9.08
C PHE A 148 6.62 31.19 -7.81
N GLY A 149 5.78 30.91 -6.82
CA GLY A 149 5.77 31.60 -5.53
C GLY A 149 6.67 30.94 -4.47
N ASN A 150 7.04 29.67 -4.67
CA ASN A 150 7.79 28.87 -3.70
C ASN A 150 9.23 28.61 -4.19
N ARG A 151 10.23 28.94 -3.37
CA ARG A 151 11.65 28.68 -3.70
C ARG A 151 12.10 27.25 -3.41
N GLU A 152 11.29 26.45 -2.71
CA GLU A 152 11.66 25.08 -2.33
C GLU A 152 11.34 24.04 -3.42
N THR A 153 10.45 24.35 -4.36
CA THR A 153 9.94 23.41 -5.37
C THR A 153 9.95 24.04 -6.75
N SER A 154 10.49 23.36 -7.75
CA SER A 154 10.50 23.80 -9.15
C SER A 154 9.46 23.07 -10.00
N GLU A 155 9.07 23.68 -11.12
CA GLU A 155 8.24 23.05 -12.16
C GLU A 155 8.90 21.77 -12.69
N GLU A 156 10.22 21.78 -12.91
CA GLU A 156 10.97 20.61 -13.38
C GLU A 156 10.84 19.43 -12.41
N GLN A 157 10.93 19.70 -11.10
CA GLN A 157 10.74 18.67 -10.07
C GLN A 157 9.31 18.11 -10.11
N LEU A 158 8.30 18.97 -10.26
CA LEU A 158 6.90 18.55 -10.40
C LEU A 158 6.71 17.62 -11.62
N LEU A 159 7.20 18.01 -12.80
CA LEU A 159 7.12 17.20 -14.02
C LEU A 159 7.90 15.88 -13.88
N THR A 160 9.05 15.92 -13.22
CA THR A 160 9.85 14.72 -12.91
C THR A 160 9.07 13.77 -12.00
N ASP A 161 8.34 14.28 -11.01
CA ASP A 161 7.54 13.44 -10.12
C ASP A 161 6.31 12.86 -10.82
N LEU A 162 5.64 13.65 -11.68
CA LEU A 162 4.52 13.20 -12.51
C LEU A 162 4.92 12.16 -13.57
N SER A 163 6.16 12.19 -14.06
CA SER A 163 6.66 11.20 -15.03
C SER A 163 7.17 9.91 -14.39
N LYS A 164 7.39 9.89 -13.07
CA LYS A 164 7.88 8.72 -12.32
C LYS A 164 6.77 7.81 -11.82
N VAL A 165 5.51 8.25 -11.85
CA VAL A 165 4.39 7.36 -11.49
C VAL A 165 4.20 6.31 -12.56
N ASP A 166 3.85 5.08 -12.16
CA ASP A 166 3.63 3.98 -13.11
C ASP A 166 2.40 4.25 -14.00
N LEU A 167 1.35 4.88 -13.44
CA LEU A 167 0.18 5.32 -14.20
C LEU A 167 -0.29 6.72 -13.78
N LEU A 168 -0.36 7.64 -14.74
CA LEU A 168 -0.98 8.96 -14.61
C LEU A 168 -2.29 9.01 -15.40
N VAL A 169 -3.36 9.52 -14.79
CA VAL A 169 -4.65 9.77 -15.43
C VAL A 169 -5.08 11.22 -15.14
N ASP A 170 -5.38 11.99 -16.18
CA ASP A 170 -5.70 13.44 -16.11
C ASP A 170 -7.09 13.85 -16.64
#